data_AF-A0A7X8GUC6-F1
#
_entry.id   AF-A0A7X8GUC6-F1
#
_cell.length_a   1.000
_cell.length_b   1.000
_cell.length_c   1.000
_cell.angle_alpha   90.00
_cell.angle_beta   90.00
_cell.angle_gamma   90.00
#
_symmetry.space_group_name_H-M   'P 1'
#
loop_
_entity.id
_entity.type
_entity.pdbx_description
1 polymer ?
#
loop_
_entity_poly.entity_id
_entity_poly.type
_entity_poly.pdbx_seq_one_letter_code
_entity_poly.pdbx_strand_id
1 'polypeptide(L)'
;MKRKLFFMITTSLLLIAAACSNEVEKMTDPNPYTIRKENFLFKKDMGLYLTAQQERSATYSKPFEIDQVNREGDLLHIGVSFPAGCNDNEFEVIWDGLIMESSPPQTRIFIKRNAKDCTPSDEIKQLTLTVDLNELIFKNGDQQLQSAVVIVSNASKKVSSKEADIPVSSNP
;
A
#
# COMPACT_ATOMS: atom_id res chain seq x y z
N MET A 1 57.10 11.27 15.74
CA MET A 1 56.12 11.36 14.62
C MET A 1 55.02 10.30 14.65
N LYS A 2 55.25 9.06 15.12
CA LYS A 2 54.24 7.98 15.13
C LYS A 2 53.00 8.21 16.03
N ARG A 3 53.13 9.01 17.11
CA ARG A 3 52.03 9.28 18.06
C ARG A 3 51.02 10.34 17.58
N LYS A 4 51.43 11.24 16.66
CA LYS A 4 50.53 12.23 16.05
C LYS A 4 49.76 11.68 14.84
N LEU A 5 50.31 10.66 14.17
CA LEU A 5 49.65 9.97 13.07
C LEU A 5 48.48 9.09 13.57
N PHE A 6 48.62 8.49 14.77
CA PHE A 6 47.56 7.65 15.35
C PHE A 6 46.32 8.47 15.79
N PHE A 7 46.52 9.66 16.36
CA PHE A 7 45.41 10.55 16.76
C PHE A 7 44.64 11.14 15.57
N MET A 8 45.30 11.31 14.42
CA MET A 8 44.66 11.83 13.21
C MET A 8 43.79 10.78 12.52
N ILE A 9 44.17 9.49 12.63
CA ILE A 9 43.39 8.37 12.08
C ILE A 9 42.15 8.07 12.96
N THR A 10 42.26 8.18 14.29
CA THR A 10 41.11 7.93 15.19
C THR A 10 40.04 9.03 15.14
N THR A 11 40.42 10.27 14.81
CA THR A 11 39.45 11.39 14.69
C THR A 11 38.66 11.33 13.38
N SER A 12 39.26 10.78 12.31
CA SER A 12 38.58 10.60 11.01
C SER A 12 37.56 9.46 11.02
N LEU A 13 37.76 8.44 11.88
CA LEU A 13 36.86 7.28 11.98
C LEU A 13 35.56 7.58 12.76
N LEU A 14 35.54 8.62 13.60
CA LEU A 14 34.35 8.99 14.39
C LEU A 14 33.30 9.81 13.60
N LEU A 15 33.66 10.37 12.44
CA LEU A 15 32.75 11.20 11.63
C LEU A 15 31.83 10.38 10.70
N ILE A 16 32.07 9.07 10.54
CA ILE A 16 31.28 8.21 9.65
C ILE A 16 30.02 7.66 10.37
N ALA A 17 29.98 7.68 11.71
CA ALA A 17 28.86 7.11 12.47
C ALA A 17 27.63 8.04 12.60
N ALA A 18 27.71 9.30 12.14
CA ALA A 18 26.63 10.28 12.30
C ALA A 18 25.79 10.53 11.03
N ALA A 19 26.12 9.88 9.90
CA ALA A 19 25.50 10.20 8.60
C ALA A 19 24.27 9.34 8.24
N CYS A 20 23.57 8.76 9.22
CA CYS A 20 22.32 8.03 9.00
C CYS A 20 21.19 8.63 9.82
N SER A 21 20.82 9.88 9.52
CA SER A 21 19.47 10.38 9.84
C SER A 21 18.56 10.05 8.66
N ASN A 22 17.83 8.94 8.75
CA ASN A 22 16.77 8.61 7.79
C ASN A 22 15.54 9.47 8.10
N GLU A 23 15.63 10.78 7.85
CA GLU A 23 14.44 11.61 7.81
C GLU A 23 13.80 11.39 6.44
N VAL A 24 12.74 10.57 6.41
CA VAL A 24 11.85 10.51 5.26
C VAL A 24 11.18 11.87 5.18
N GLU A 25 11.71 12.77 4.35
CA GLU A 25 11.00 13.98 3.98
C GLU A 25 9.59 13.56 3.53
N LYS A 26 8.56 14.11 4.18
CA LYS A 26 7.17 13.84 3.83
C LYS A 26 6.93 14.32 2.40
N MET A 27 7.08 13.41 1.45
CA MET A 27 6.80 13.67 0.05
C MET A 27 5.32 14.04 -0.06
N THR A 28 5.07 15.32 -0.33
CA THR A 28 3.71 15.85 -0.39
C THR A 28 3.21 15.70 -1.82
N ASP A 29 2.09 14.99 -2.01
CA ASP A 29 1.45 14.86 -3.32
C ASP A 29 0.92 16.25 -3.75
N PRO A 30 1.25 16.75 -4.95
CA PRO A 30 0.78 18.06 -5.41
C PRO A 30 -0.71 18.10 -5.75
N ASN A 31 -1.35 16.94 -5.95
CA ASN A 31 -2.77 16.84 -6.29
C ASN A 31 -3.40 15.57 -5.70
N PRO A 32 -3.52 15.48 -4.36
CA PRO A 32 -4.18 14.36 -3.71
C PRO A 32 -5.69 14.50 -3.82
N TYR A 33 -6.39 13.36 -3.91
CA TYR A 33 -7.86 13.37 -3.87
C TYR A 33 -8.40 12.12 -3.18
N THR A 34 -9.60 12.25 -2.61
CA THR A 34 -10.35 11.15 -1.98
C THR A 34 -11.73 11.04 -2.62
N ILE A 35 -12.14 9.83 -2.98
CA ILE A 35 -13.48 9.52 -3.50
C ILE A 35 -14.12 8.49 -2.57
N ARG A 36 -15.32 8.78 -2.08
CA ARG A 36 -16.12 7.82 -1.30
C ARG A 36 -16.85 6.88 -2.25
N LYS A 37 -16.61 5.59 -2.10
CA LYS A 37 -17.39 4.50 -2.72
C LYS A 37 -18.28 3.87 -1.66
N GLU A 38 -19.11 2.92 -2.07
CA GLU A 38 -20.11 2.29 -1.20
C GLU A 38 -19.47 1.68 0.06
N ASN A 39 -18.34 0.98 -0.10
CA ASN A 39 -17.71 0.19 0.96
C ASN A 39 -16.21 0.47 1.17
N PHE A 40 -15.66 1.50 0.54
CA PHE A 40 -14.29 1.98 0.77
C PHE A 40 -14.12 3.47 0.42
N LEU A 41 -13.01 4.04 0.88
CA LEU A 41 -12.47 5.31 0.41
C LEU A 41 -11.33 5.08 -0.56
N PHE A 42 -11.45 5.56 -1.79
CA PHE A 42 -10.32 5.63 -2.70
C PHE A 42 -9.48 6.87 -2.38
N LYS A 43 -8.17 6.71 -2.25
CA LYS A 43 -7.22 7.79 -1.93
C LYS A 43 -6.06 7.75 -2.92
N LYS A 44 -6.00 8.75 -3.81
CA LYS A 44 -4.78 9.02 -4.58
C LYS A 44 -3.94 10.00 -3.77
N ASP A 45 -2.85 9.52 -3.22
CA ASP A 45 -1.93 10.29 -2.37
C ASP A 45 -0.58 9.55 -2.24
N MET A 46 0.46 10.10 -2.87
CA MET A 46 1.83 9.56 -2.81
C MET A 46 2.36 9.43 -1.37
N GLY A 47 2.09 10.40 -0.51
CA GLY A 47 2.56 10.38 0.88
C GLY A 47 1.95 9.22 1.66
N LEU A 48 0.63 9.04 1.56
CA LEU A 48 -0.06 7.91 2.17
C LEU A 48 0.40 6.57 1.60
N TYR A 49 0.67 6.50 0.29
CA TYR A 49 1.19 5.30 -0.35
C TYR A 49 2.56 4.91 0.21
N LEU A 50 3.50 5.87 0.33
CA LEU A 50 4.83 5.62 0.89
C LEU A 50 4.74 5.20 2.36
N THR A 51 3.87 5.85 3.14
CA THR A 51 3.61 5.43 4.52
C THR A 51 3.05 4.01 4.58
N ALA A 52 2.08 3.66 3.74
CA ALA A 52 1.54 2.30 3.68
C ALA A 52 2.62 1.28 3.31
N GLN A 53 3.51 1.61 2.37
CA GLN A 53 4.61 0.74 1.98
C GLN A 53 5.61 0.50 3.13
N GLN A 54 5.96 1.55 3.88
CA GLN A 54 6.97 1.49 4.94
C GLN A 54 6.43 0.93 6.25
N GLU A 55 5.21 1.31 6.64
CA GLU A 55 4.66 1.04 7.97
C GLU A 55 3.70 -0.15 8.04
N ARG A 56 3.36 -0.77 6.90
CA ARG A 56 2.38 -1.88 6.85
C ARG A 56 2.64 -2.96 7.89
N SER A 57 1.63 -3.15 8.72
CA SER A 57 1.66 -4.00 9.91
C SER A 57 0.26 -4.05 10.52
N ALA A 58 0.02 -5.01 11.42
CA ALA A 58 -1.22 -5.11 12.19
C ALA A 58 -1.51 -3.87 13.07
N THR A 59 -0.49 -3.04 13.34
CA THR A 59 -0.63 -1.78 14.07
C THR A 59 -1.05 -0.64 13.14
N TYR A 60 -0.48 -0.57 11.93
CA TYR A 60 -0.78 0.46 10.94
C TYR A 60 -2.18 0.27 10.30
N SER A 61 -2.53 -0.98 9.99
CA SER A 61 -3.83 -1.37 9.45
C SER A 61 -4.37 -2.50 10.32
N LYS A 62 -5.64 -2.41 10.73
CA LYS A 62 -6.26 -3.48 11.51
C LYS A 62 -6.23 -4.79 10.73
N PRO A 63 -6.01 -5.95 11.38
CA PRO A 63 -5.89 -7.23 10.68
C PRO A 63 -7.10 -7.54 9.79
N PHE A 64 -6.79 -8.05 8.60
CA PHE A 64 -7.74 -8.61 7.63
C PHE A 64 -6.96 -9.49 6.64
N GLU A 65 -7.66 -10.36 5.95
CA GLU A 65 -7.14 -11.19 4.88
C GLU A 65 -7.67 -10.70 3.53
N ILE A 66 -6.85 -10.87 2.48
CA ILE A 66 -7.32 -10.74 1.10
C ILE A 66 -7.50 -12.17 0.61
N ASP A 67 -8.75 -12.60 0.49
CA ASP A 67 -9.10 -13.98 0.18
C ASP A 67 -8.96 -14.26 -1.31
N GLN A 68 -9.32 -13.28 -2.15
CA GLN A 68 -9.28 -13.39 -3.60
C GLN A 68 -9.11 -12.01 -4.24
N VAL A 69 -8.35 -11.96 -5.33
CA VAL A 69 -8.28 -10.81 -6.23
C VAL A 69 -8.61 -11.29 -7.63
N ASN A 70 -9.64 -10.72 -8.24
CA ASN A 70 -10.04 -11.02 -9.62
C ASN A 70 -10.15 -9.74 -10.44
N ARG A 71 -9.70 -9.78 -11.70
CA ARG A 71 -9.85 -8.66 -12.62
C ARG A 71 -10.67 -9.08 -13.84
N GLU A 72 -11.81 -8.42 -14.02
CA GLU A 72 -12.74 -8.60 -15.14
C GLU A 72 -12.77 -7.30 -15.95
N GLY A 73 -11.95 -7.24 -17.00
CA GLY A 73 -11.76 -6.00 -17.77
C GLY A 73 -11.20 -4.87 -16.90
N ASP A 74 -12.00 -3.82 -16.71
CA ASP A 74 -11.65 -2.65 -15.91
C ASP A 74 -12.09 -2.75 -14.44
N LEU A 75 -12.79 -3.83 -14.06
CA LEU A 75 -13.23 -4.03 -12.69
C LEU A 75 -12.26 -4.93 -11.95
N LEU A 76 -11.73 -4.43 -10.83
CA LEU A 76 -10.91 -5.17 -9.90
C LEU A 76 -11.73 -5.52 -8.66
N HIS A 77 -12.03 -6.80 -8.48
CA HIS A 77 -12.77 -7.34 -7.35
C HIS A 77 -11.80 -7.89 -6.31
N ILE A 78 -11.85 -7.35 -5.09
CA ILE A 78 -10.97 -7.72 -3.99
C ILE A 78 -11.84 -8.24 -2.86
N GLY A 79 -11.87 -9.57 -2.70
CA GLY A 79 -12.51 -10.23 -1.57
C GLY A 79 -11.64 -10.09 -0.33
N VAL A 80 -12.21 -9.57 0.75
CA VAL A 80 -11.54 -9.44 2.05
C VAL A 80 -12.35 -10.08 3.15
N SER A 81 -11.65 -10.71 4.09
CA SER A 81 -12.24 -11.24 5.32
C SER A 81 -11.58 -10.63 6.55
N PHE A 82 -12.37 -10.40 7.61
CA PHE A 82 -11.87 -9.72 8.80
C PHE A 82 -12.70 -10.05 10.05
N PRO A 83 -12.09 -9.95 11.24
CA PRO A 83 -12.83 -10.12 12.50
C PRO A 83 -13.98 -9.13 12.62
N ALA A 84 -15.15 -9.65 13.03
CA ALA A 84 -16.32 -8.88 13.41
C ALA A 84 -16.10 -8.13 14.75
N GLY A 85 -17.17 -7.57 15.30
CA GLY A 85 -17.16 -6.98 16.65
C GLY A 85 -16.61 -5.56 16.76
N CYS A 86 -16.22 -4.91 15.65
CA CYS A 86 -15.89 -3.49 15.62
C CYS A 86 -17.12 -2.65 15.24
N ASN A 87 -17.36 -1.56 15.97
CA ASN A 87 -18.45 -0.62 15.66
C ASN A 87 -18.15 0.20 14.40
N ASP A 88 -16.91 0.67 14.29
CA ASP A 88 -16.42 1.38 13.11
C ASP A 88 -15.52 0.46 12.30
N ASN A 89 -15.77 0.41 10.98
CA ASN A 89 -14.94 -0.34 10.05
C ASN A 89 -15.00 0.29 8.66
N GLU A 90 -13.87 0.82 8.19
CA GLU A 90 -13.74 1.46 6.88
C GLU A 90 -12.49 0.94 6.18
N PHE A 91 -12.63 0.59 4.91
CA PHE A 91 -11.51 0.24 4.05
C PHE A 91 -11.05 1.47 3.26
N GLU A 92 -9.75 1.59 3.07
CA GLU A 92 -9.10 2.58 2.20
C GLU A 92 -8.35 1.84 1.10
N VAL A 93 -8.53 2.28 -0.14
CA VAL A 93 -7.74 1.89 -1.30
C VAL A 93 -6.79 3.04 -1.61
N ILE A 94 -5.50 2.83 -1.38
CA ILE A 94 -4.47 3.87 -1.47
C ILE A 94 -3.63 3.63 -2.73
N TRP A 95 -3.47 4.66 -3.55
CA TRP A 95 -2.71 4.66 -4.79
C TRP A 95 -1.81 5.90 -4.87
N ASP A 96 -0.64 5.79 -5.49
CA ASP A 96 0.31 6.90 -5.65
C ASP A 96 0.05 7.77 -6.88
N GLY A 97 -0.84 7.34 -7.77
CA GLY A 97 -1.12 8.04 -9.02
C GLY A 97 -0.19 7.66 -10.18
N LEU A 98 0.69 6.66 -9.99
CA LEU A 98 1.69 6.27 -10.97
C LEU A 98 1.40 4.89 -11.57
N ILE A 99 1.77 4.76 -12.84
CA ILE A 99 1.81 3.51 -13.57
C ILE A 99 3.23 3.37 -14.10
N MET A 100 3.88 2.26 -13.79
CA MET A 100 5.22 1.95 -14.26
C MET A 100 5.18 1.60 -15.74
N GLU A 101 6.01 2.28 -16.53
CA GLU A 101 6.21 2.06 -17.97
C GLU A 101 7.05 0.81 -18.23
N SER A 102 6.57 -0.35 -17.78
CA SER A 102 7.14 -1.67 -18.06
C SER A 102 6.28 -2.45 -19.07
N SER A 103 6.73 -3.64 -19.47
CA SER A 103 5.96 -4.54 -20.34
C SER A 103 5.76 -5.90 -19.62
N PRO A 104 4.53 -6.22 -19.15
CA PRO A 104 3.33 -5.36 -19.15
C PRO A 104 3.45 -4.18 -18.16
N PRO A 105 2.68 -3.09 -18.36
CA PRO A 105 2.62 -1.97 -17.42
C PRO A 105 2.21 -2.45 -16.03
N GLN A 106 2.67 -1.76 -14.98
CA GLN A 106 2.36 -2.18 -13.61
C GLN A 106 1.94 -1.01 -12.73
N THR A 107 1.04 -1.27 -11.80
CA THR A 107 0.72 -0.33 -10.72
C THR A 107 0.44 -1.08 -9.43
N ARG A 108 0.47 -0.40 -8.30
CA ARG A 108 0.24 -0.99 -6.98
C ARG A 108 -0.78 -0.17 -6.21
N ILE A 109 -1.70 -0.87 -5.57
CA ILE A 109 -2.62 -0.29 -4.60
C ILE A 109 -2.45 -0.97 -3.24
N PHE A 110 -2.62 -0.20 -2.18
CA PHE A 110 -2.68 -0.73 -0.82
C PHE A 110 -4.12 -0.76 -0.33
N ILE A 111 -4.51 -1.89 0.27
CA ILE A 111 -5.76 -2.02 1.00
C ILE A 111 -5.45 -1.84 2.47
N LYS A 112 -6.06 -0.84 3.09
CA LYS A 112 -5.92 -0.56 4.51
C LYS A 112 -7.28 -0.65 5.18
N ARG A 113 -7.31 -1.24 6.38
CA ARG A 113 -8.50 -1.34 7.21
C ARG A 113 -8.34 -0.44 8.44
N ASN A 114 -9.23 0.52 8.58
CA ASN A 114 -9.39 1.31 9.79
C ASN A 114 -10.59 0.77 10.56
N ALA A 115 -10.35 0.23 11.75
CA ALA A 115 -11.43 -0.22 12.63
C ALA A 115 -11.17 0.19 14.09
N LYS A 116 -12.24 0.55 14.80
CA LYS A 116 -12.22 1.05 16.18
C LYS A 116 -13.31 0.37 17.01
N ASP A 117 -13.17 0.47 18.33
CA ASP A 117 -14.12 -0.07 19.30
C ASP A 117 -14.46 -1.54 19.05
N CYS A 118 -13.40 -2.33 18.87
CA CYS A 118 -13.48 -3.75 18.57
C CYS A 118 -13.61 -4.58 19.83
N THR A 119 -14.67 -5.37 19.92
CA THR A 119 -14.83 -6.44 20.89
C THR A 119 -14.28 -7.74 20.28
N PRO A 120 -13.44 -8.50 21.00
CA PRO A 120 -12.98 -9.79 20.51
C PRO A 120 -14.15 -10.71 20.12
N SER A 121 -14.09 -11.25 18.91
CA SER A 121 -15.08 -12.18 18.36
C SER A 121 -14.39 -13.14 17.40
N ASP A 122 -14.82 -14.40 17.40
CA ASP A 122 -14.39 -15.42 16.44
C ASP A 122 -15.20 -15.35 15.13
N GLU A 123 -16.23 -14.51 15.07
CA GLU A 123 -17.02 -14.28 13.86
C GLU A 123 -16.18 -13.53 12.81
N ILE A 124 -16.18 -14.06 11.58
CA ILE A 124 -15.51 -13.47 10.42
C ILE A 124 -16.56 -12.86 9.50
N LYS A 125 -16.36 -11.61 9.11
CA LYS A 125 -17.14 -10.93 8.08
C LYS A 125 -16.36 -10.93 6.76
N GLN A 126 -17.11 -10.95 5.66
CA GLN A 126 -16.58 -10.88 4.31
C GLN A 126 -17.16 -9.68 3.57
N LEU A 127 -16.36 -9.11 2.68
CA LEU A 127 -16.73 -7.97 1.84
C LEU A 127 -15.97 -8.05 0.52
N THR A 128 -16.59 -7.58 -0.56
CA THR A 128 -15.90 -7.41 -1.85
C THR A 128 -15.75 -5.93 -2.16
N LEU A 129 -14.51 -5.44 -2.21
CA LEU A 129 -14.19 -4.10 -2.70
C LEU A 129 -14.13 -4.16 -4.24
N THR A 130 -14.96 -3.38 -4.92
CA THR A 130 -14.93 -3.31 -6.39
C THR A 130 -14.35 -1.97 -6.82
N VAL A 131 -13.15 -2.01 -7.38
CA VAL A 131 -12.41 -0.84 -7.86
C VAL A 131 -12.56 -0.75 -9.37
N ASP A 132 -13.20 0.30 -9.86
CA ASP A 132 -13.22 0.64 -11.29
C ASP A 132 -11.88 1.27 -11.67
N LEU A 133 -11.04 0.49 -12.36
CA LEU A 133 -9.70 0.89 -12.75
C LEU A 133 -9.72 1.98 -13.83
N ASN A 134 -10.70 1.98 -14.73
CA ASN A 134 -10.79 2.98 -15.78
C ASN A 134 -11.17 4.35 -15.21
N GLU A 135 -12.13 4.37 -14.27
CA GLU A 135 -12.54 5.59 -13.56
C GLU A 135 -11.42 6.14 -12.68
N LEU A 136 -10.79 5.28 -11.87
CA LEU A 136 -9.97 5.71 -10.74
C LEU A 136 -8.47 5.76 -11.04
N ILE A 137 -7.97 4.94 -11.98
CA ILE A 137 -6.54 4.76 -12.22
C ILE A 137 -6.16 5.13 -13.66
N PHE A 138 -6.78 4.51 -14.66
CA PHE A 138 -6.35 4.59 -16.05
C PHE A 138 -6.86 5.81 -16.82
N LYS A 139 -7.89 6.50 -16.31
CA LYS A 139 -8.45 7.78 -16.81
C LYS A 139 -8.35 7.94 -18.34
N ASN A 140 -9.36 7.42 -19.05
CA ASN A 140 -9.62 7.60 -20.49
C ASN A 140 -9.13 6.47 -21.42
N GLY A 141 -9.40 5.20 -21.09
CA GLY A 141 -9.47 4.14 -22.10
C GLY A 141 -8.18 3.85 -22.85
N ASP A 142 -7.01 4.08 -22.23
CA ASP A 142 -5.74 3.66 -22.80
C ASP A 142 -5.70 2.13 -22.87
N GLN A 143 -5.82 1.60 -24.08
CA GLN A 143 -5.86 0.17 -24.34
C GLN A 143 -4.60 -0.55 -23.86
N GLN A 144 -3.47 0.16 -23.71
CA GLN A 144 -2.23 -0.44 -23.18
C GLN A 144 -2.40 -0.85 -21.71
N LEU A 145 -3.27 -0.16 -20.97
CA LEU A 145 -3.54 -0.40 -19.55
C LEU A 145 -4.53 -1.56 -19.30
N GLN A 146 -5.17 -2.07 -20.35
CA GLN A 146 -5.95 -3.31 -20.25
C GLN A 146 -5.05 -4.49 -19.85
N SER A 147 -3.82 -4.52 -20.37
CA SER A 147 -2.82 -5.54 -20.03
C SER A 147 -2.09 -5.30 -18.69
N ALA A 148 -2.36 -4.18 -18.02
CA ALA A 148 -1.60 -3.79 -16.83
C ALA A 148 -1.71 -4.84 -15.71
N VAL A 149 -0.63 -5.08 -15.00
CA VAL A 149 -0.66 -5.85 -13.76
C VAL A 149 -0.94 -4.89 -12.61
N VAL A 150 -2.02 -5.14 -11.88
CA VAL A 150 -2.32 -4.42 -10.64
C VAL A 150 -1.85 -5.27 -9.48
N ILE A 151 -0.97 -4.73 -8.64
CA ILE A 151 -0.50 -5.40 -7.44
C ILE A 151 -1.34 -4.90 -6.27
N VAL A 152 -2.11 -5.81 -5.66
CA VAL A 152 -2.94 -5.50 -4.49
C VAL A 152 -2.17 -5.89 -3.24
N SER A 153 -1.84 -4.90 -2.41
CA SER A 153 -1.04 -5.08 -1.21
C SER A 153 -1.91 -4.98 0.06
N ASN A 154 -1.76 -5.95 0.97
CA ASN A 154 -2.42 -5.92 2.27
C ASN A 154 -1.59 -5.05 3.25
N ALA A 155 -2.12 -3.89 3.64
CA ALA A 155 -1.42 -2.97 4.53
C ALA A 155 -1.37 -3.43 6.00
N SER A 156 -2.07 -4.51 6.36
CA SER A 156 -1.96 -5.13 7.70
C SER A 156 -0.82 -6.15 7.80
N LYS A 157 -0.22 -6.54 6.66
CA LYS A 157 0.85 -7.55 6.59
C LYS A 157 2.18 -6.93 6.21
N LYS A 158 3.26 -7.40 6.86
CA LYS A 158 4.64 -7.09 6.46
C LYS A 158 4.95 -7.69 5.09
N VAL A 159 5.89 -7.10 4.37
CA VAL A 159 6.34 -7.54 3.02
C VAL A 159 6.69 -9.02 2.95
N SER A 160 7.35 -9.54 3.97
CA SER A 160 7.78 -10.94 4.02
C SER A 160 6.66 -11.93 4.33
N SER A 161 5.43 -11.48 4.58
CA SER A 161 4.32 -12.37 4.95
C SER A 161 3.71 -13.01 3.70
N LYS A 162 3.16 -14.21 3.85
CA LYS A 162 2.41 -14.87 2.79
C LYS A 162 1.20 -14.03 2.37
N GLU A 163 0.96 -13.94 1.06
CA GLU A 163 -0.19 -13.22 0.47
C GLU A 163 -0.25 -11.74 0.91
N ALA A 164 0.90 -11.14 1.19
CA ALA A 164 0.97 -9.71 1.51
C ALA A 164 0.86 -8.82 0.26
N ASP A 165 1.17 -9.39 -0.91
CA ASP A 165 1.14 -8.76 -2.22
C ASP A 165 0.60 -9.75 -3.25
N ILE A 166 -0.50 -9.40 -3.93
CA ILE A 166 -1.18 -10.26 -4.90
C ILE A 166 -1.19 -9.54 -6.26
N PRO A 167 -0.30 -9.91 -7.20
CA PRO A 167 -0.34 -9.39 -8.55
C PRO A 167 -1.51 -10.02 -9.33
N VAL A 168 -2.26 -9.20 -10.06
CA VAL A 168 -3.34 -9.65 -10.94
C VAL A 168 -3.28 -8.95 -12.29
N SER A 169 -3.32 -9.73 -13.38
CA SER A 169 -3.52 -9.23 -14.74
C SER A 169 -5.00 -9.29 -15.11
N SER A 170 -5.40 -8.67 -16.22
CA SER A 170 -6.73 -8.93 -16.79
C SER A 170 -6.88 -10.43 -17.07
N ASN A 171 -8.02 -11.02 -16.70
CA ASN A 171 -8.34 -12.35 -17.21
C ASN A 171 -8.66 -12.26 -18.71
N PRO A 172 -8.14 -13.19 -19.54
CA PRO A 172 -8.49 -13.29 -20.95
C PRO A 172 -9.96 -13.68 -21.16
#